data_AF-K1T6L3-F1
#
_entry.id   AF-K1T6L3-F1
#
_cell.length_a   1.000
_cell.length_b   1.000
_cell.length_c   1.000
_cell.angle_alpha   90.00
_cell.angle_beta   90.00
_cell.angle_gamma   90.00
#
_symmetry.space_group_name_H-M   'P 1'
#
loop_
_entity.id
_entity.type
_entity.pdbx_description
1 polymer ?
#
loop_
_entity_poly.entity_id
_entity_poly.type
_entity_poly.pdbx_seq_one_letter_code
_entity_poly.pdbx_strand_id
1 'polypeptide(L)' 'SVYYPIVCAGLSDEQIRVMEEENALPHGWENMDYEDFLIERRKLMAAKIKAAFEILKKAAT' A
#
# COMPACT_ATOMS: atom_id res chain seq x y z
N SER A 1 14.13 -6.44 0.73
CA SER A 1 13.67 -6.28 2.12
C SER A 1 13.97 -7.55 2.93
N VAL A 2 14.54 -7.45 4.15
CA VAL A 2 14.84 -8.62 5.00
C VAL A 2 13.58 -9.19 5.69
N TYR A 3 12.62 -8.32 6.03
CA TYR A 3 11.45 -8.69 6.83
C TYR A 3 10.22 -9.09 5.99
N TYR A 4 10.10 -8.58 4.76
CA TYR A 4 8.92 -8.80 3.92
C TYR A 4 8.63 -10.28 3.65
N PRO A 5 9.63 -11.15 3.34
CA PRO A 5 9.38 -12.57 3.15
C PRO A 5 8.86 -13.28 4.42
N ILE A 6 9.28 -12.81 5.61
CA ILE A 6 8.83 -13.37 6.89
C ILE A 6 7.37 -12.99 7.15
N VAL A 7 7.00 -11.74 6.85
CA VAL A 7 5.62 -11.24 6.99
C VAL A 7 4.67 -11.95 6.03
N CYS A 8 5.11 -12.23 4.80
CA CYS A 8 4.29 -12.89 3.79
C CYS A 8 4.23 -14.42 3.97
N ALA A 9 5.03 -15.01 4.86
CA ALA A 9 5.12 -16.45 5.02
C ALA A 9 3.77 -17.06 5.42
N GLY A 10 3.24 -17.95 4.57
CA GLY A 10 1.95 -18.63 4.79
C GLY A 10 0.71 -17.81 4.40
N LEU A 11 0.88 -16.60 3.87
CA LEU A 11 -0.22 -15.83 3.27
C LEU A 11 -0.43 -16.25 1.81
N SER A 12 -1.67 -16.22 1.35
CA SER A 12 -1.98 -16.32 -0.08
C SER A 12 -1.61 -15.03 -0.82
N ASP A 13 -1.46 -15.11 -2.14
CA ASP A 13 -1.21 -13.94 -2.99
C ASP A 13 -2.28 -12.86 -2.79
N GLU A 14 -3.54 -13.25 -2.62
CA GLU A 14 -4.62 -12.30 -2.38
C GLU A 14 -4.49 -11.60 -1.02
N GLN A 15 -4.13 -12.34 0.03
CA GLN A 15 -3.87 -11.75 1.36
C GLN A 15 -2.68 -10.79 1.33
N ILE A 16 -1.62 -11.13 0.59
CA ILE A 16 -0.46 -10.26 0.40
C ILE A 16 -0.89 -8.97 -0.30
N ARG A 17 -1.67 -9.07 -1.39
CA ARG A 17 -2.14 -7.89 -2.13
C ARG A 17 -3.03 -6.98 -1.30
N VAL A 18 -3.90 -7.55 -0.47
CA VAL A 18 -4.72 -6.76 0.47
C VAL A 18 -3.83 -6.05 1.48
N MET A 19 -2.87 -6.74 2.09
CA MET A 19 -1.94 -6.13 3.05
C MET A 19 -1.06 -5.04 2.39
N GLU A 20 -0.54 -5.28 1.19
CA GLU A 20 0.20 -4.28 0.42
C GLU A 20 -0.65 -3.05 0.15
N GLU A 21 -1.88 -3.27 -0.34
CA GLU A 21 -2.83 -2.20 -0.59
C GLU A 21 -3.07 -1.42 0.69
N GLU A 22 -3.46 -2.06 1.80
CA GLU A 22 -3.73 -1.42 3.09
C GLU A 22 -2.57 -0.53 3.57
N ASN A 23 -1.33 -0.96 3.34
CA ASN A 23 -0.12 -0.25 3.74
C ASN A 23 0.41 0.76 2.70
N ALA A 24 -0.32 0.98 1.61
CA ALA A 24 0.11 1.79 0.47
C ALA A 24 1.48 1.35 -0.09
N LEU A 25 1.73 0.05 -0.10
CA LEU A 25 2.91 -0.56 -0.70
C LEU A 25 2.59 -0.92 -2.15
N PRO A 26 3.40 -0.48 -3.12
CA PRO A 26 3.30 -0.98 -4.49
C PRO A 26 3.47 -2.51 -4.52
N HIS A 27 2.72 -3.22 -5.35
CA HIS A 27 2.91 -4.67 -5.48
C HIS A 27 4.33 -4.98 -6.00
N GLY A 28 5.04 -5.89 -5.34
CA GLY A 28 6.43 -6.24 -5.69
C GLY A 28 7.46 -5.17 -5.31
N TRP A 29 7.11 -4.23 -4.42
CA TRP A 29 7.97 -3.13 -3.96
C TRP A 29 9.32 -3.60 -3.40
N GLU A 30 9.41 -4.82 -2.88
CA GLU A 30 10.62 -5.36 -2.28
C GLU A 30 11.77 -5.55 -3.27
N ASN A 31 11.44 -5.55 -4.57
CA ASN A 31 12.38 -5.64 -5.69
C ASN A 31 12.53 -4.32 -6.47
N MET A 32 11.82 -3.25 -6.07
CA MET A 32 11.95 -1.93 -6.71
C MET A 32 13.24 -1.22 -6.28
N ASP A 33 13.73 -0.35 -7.17
CA ASP A 33 14.68 0.68 -6.75
C ASP A 33 14.04 1.58 -5.68
N TYR A 34 14.86 2.04 -4.74
CA TYR A 34 14.38 2.81 -3.60
C TYR A 34 13.72 4.12 -4.04
N GLU A 35 14.27 4.81 -5.04
CA GLU A 35 13.72 6.09 -5.51
C GLU A 35 12.39 5.91 -6.25
N ASP A 36 12.29 4.86 -7.07
CA ASP A 36 11.04 4.48 -7.74
C ASP A 36 9.95 4.11 -6.71
N PHE A 37 10.33 3.35 -5.68
CA PHE A 37 9.45 3.00 -4.57
C PHE A 37 8.89 4.24 -3.87
N LEU A 38 9.71 5.25 -3.57
CA LEU A 38 9.25 6.48 -2.90
C LEU A 38 8.22 7.24 -3.75
N ILE A 39 8.40 7.28 -5.06
CA ILE A 39 7.47 7.92 -5.99
C ILE A 39 6.14 7.18 -6.02
N GLU A 40 6.17 5.86 -6.21
CA GLU A 40 4.94 5.05 -6.30
C GLU A 40 4.18 5.02 -4.98
N ARG A 41 4.89 4.84 -3.86
CA ARG A 41 4.28 4.88 -2.52
C ARG A 41 3.60 6.22 -2.24
N ARG A 42 4.19 7.34 -2.64
CA ARG A 42 3.59 8.68 -2.46
C ARG A 42 2.25 8.80 -3.18
N LYS A 43 2.14 8.28 -4.40
CA LYS A 43 0.89 8.27 -5.17
C LYS A 43 -0.19 7.45 -4.47
N LEU A 44 0.15 6.26 -4.00
CA LEU A 44 -0.78 5.37 -3.28
C LEU A 44 -1.27 5.99 -1.97
N MET A 45 -0.37 6.57 -1.17
CA MET A 45 -0.75 7.27 0.06
C MET A 45 -1.70 8.45 -0.23
N ALA A 46 -1.40 9.27 -1.23
CA ALA A 46 -2.25 10.40 -1.61
C ALA A 46 -3.66 9.94 -2.03
N ALA A 47 -3.75 8.86 -2.81
CA ALA A 47 -5.02 8.27 -3.22
C ALA A 47 -5.85 7.78 -2.03
N LYS A 48 -5.23 7.09 -1.07
CA LYS A 48 -5.92 6.64 0.16
C LYS A 48 -6.42 7.79 1.02
N ILE A 49 -5.59 8.80 1.24
CA ILE A 49 -5.97 9.98 2.03
C ILE A 49 -7.15 10.69 1.35
N LYS A 50 -7.10 10.85 0.03
CA LYS A 50 -8.21 11.43 -0.75
C LYS A 50 -9.49 10.61 -0.59
N ALA A 51 -9.42 9.29 -0.73
CA ALA A 51 -10.58 8.42 -0.59
C ALA A 51 -11.22 8.53 0.80
N ALA A 52 -10.40 8.48 1.86
CA ALA A 52 -10.87 8.65 3.23
C ALA A 52 -11.48 10.04 3.47
N PHE A 53 -10.84 11.09 2.94
CA PHE A 53 -11.36 12.45 3.03
C PHE A 53 -12.73 12.60 2.37
N GLU A 54 -12.93 12.06 1.16
CA GLU A 54 -14.23 12.15 0.46
C GLU A 54 -15.35 11.41 1.22
N ILE A 55 -15.03 10.28 1.87
CA ILE A 55 -15.99 9.58 2.75
C ILE A 55 -16.41 10.48 3.92
N LEU A 56 -15.44 11.07 4.61
CA LEU A 56 -15.69 11.95 5.75
C LEU A 56 -16.47 13.21 5.34
N LYS A 57 -16.11 13.81 4.20
CA LYS A 57 -16.79 14.97 3.64
C LYS A 57 -18.26 14.66 3.34
N LYS A 58 -18.54 13.52 2.70
CA LYS A 58 -19.93 13.08 2.43
C LYS A 58 -20.72 12.83 3.72
N ALA A 59 -20.11 12.29 4.76
CA ALA A 59 -20.77 12.03 6.04
C ALA A 59 -21.08 13.33 6.83
N ALA A 60 -20.33 14.40 6.59
CA ALA A 60 -20.53 15.70 7.22
C ALA A 60 -21.55 16.60 6.51
N THR A 61 -22.09 16.17 5.37
CA THR A 61 -23.07 16.91 4.55
C THR A 61 -24.43 16.23 4.62
#